data_AF-A0A960CMP5-F1
#
_entry.id   AF-A0A960CMP5-F1
#
_cell.length_a   1.000
_cell.length_b   1.000
_cell.length_c   1.000
_cell.angle_alpha   90.00
_cell.angle_beta   90.00
_cell.angle_gamma   90.00
#
_symmetry.space_group_name_H-M   'P 1'
#
loop_
_entity.id
_entity.type
_entity.pdbx_description
1 polymer ?
#
loop_
_entity_poly.entity_id
_entity_poly.type
_entity_poly.pdbx_seq_one_letter_code
_entity_poly.pdbx_strand_id
1 'polypeptide(L)'
;MGAPFLGSEALAAGVTWTELQNRHRRLLRDVYVTADTEVTAALRAKAGWLWSGKRGIIAGRSAAALHGSRWVDASAPVELFHGNRHRLPGIQVRGDNLEPEEVCVVDGVPVTTPARTALDLACWNSTIPAVAAVDALARATSLNMIEVEPLLNRSAGRRGIVRARRTLALVDPGAQSPKESWLRVTLLESGLPRPRTQIPIRNEFGDAVAYLDMGWEDALVAVEYDGEHHRTVRSQYSYDIRWLEMLQRRGWTVIRVTAADRAEEIVRRVRAALAGRA
;
A
#
# COMPACT_ATOMS: atom_id res chain seq x y z
N MET A 1 -10.26 20.61 7.97
CA MET A 1 -9.87 20.05 6.66
C MET A 1 -11.11 20.10 5.76
N GLY A 2 -11.07 20.80 4.63
CA GLY A 2 -12.27 21.04 3.81
C GLY A 2 -12.68 19.80 3.01
N ALA A 3 -13.94 19.39 3.09
CA ALA A 3 -14.48 18.33 2.23
C ALA A 3 -14.58 18.80 0.77
N PRO A 4 -14.40 17.92 -0.23
CA PRO A 4 -14.64 18.29 -1.62
C PRO A 4 -16.12 18.60 -1.84
N PHE A 5 -16.41 19.51 -2.78
CA PHE A 5 -17.77 19.95 -3.11
C PHE A 5 -17.92 20.20 -4.62
N LEU A 6 -19.17 20.24 -5.09
CA LEU A 6 -19.48 20.50 -6.49
C LEU A 6 -19.48 22.01 -6.79
N GLY A 7 -18.78 22.42 -7.83
CA GLY A 7 -18.72 23.82 -8.27
C GLY A 7 -20.09 24.33 -8.70
N SER A 8 -20.83 23.52 -9.46
CA SER A 8 -22.22 23.79 -9.85
C SER A 8 -23.16 24.02 -8.67
N GLU A 9 -23.07 23.21 -7.61
CA GLU A 9 -23.84 23.40 -6.38
C GLU A 9 -23.43 24.70 -5.65
N ALA A 10 -22.13 24.99 -5.57
CA ALA A 10 -21.64 26.23 -4.96
C ALA A 10 -22.12 27.48 -5.70
N LEU A 11 -22.08 27.48 -7.04
CA LEU A 11 -22.60 28.57 -7.87
C LEU A 11 -24.11 28.75 -7.66
N ALA A 12 -24.88 27.66 -7.60
CA ALA A 12 -26.31 27.71 -7.31
C ALA A 12 -26.62 28.24 -5.89
N ALA A 13 -25.71 28.02 -4.94
CA ALA A 13 -25.78 28.56 -3.58
C ALA A 13 -25.30 30.02 -3.46
N GLY A 14 -24.92 30.67 -4.57
CA GLY A 14 -24.56 32.10 -4.60
C GLY A 14 -23.05 32.40 -4.55
N VAL A 15 -22.18 31.39 -4.57
CA VAL A 15 -20.74 31.61 -4.76
C VAL A 15 -20.49 32.15 -6.16
N THR A 16 -19.70 33.22 -6.28
CA THR A 16 -19.38 33.77 -7.61
C THR A 16 -18.35 32.92 -8.34
N TRP A 17 -18.35 32.94 -9.67
CA TRP A 17 -17.33 32.23 -10.46
C TRP A 17 -15.91 32.70 -10.11
N THR A 18 -15.72 34.01 -9.90
CA THR A 18 -14.45 34.60 -9.48
C THR A 18 -14.00 34.08 -8.12
N GLU A 19 -14.91 33.97 -7.16
CA GLU A 19 -14.62 33.39 -5.85
C GLU A 19 -14.27 31.90 -5.96
N LEU A 20 -14.98 31.15 -6.79
CA LEU A 20 -14.71 29.74 -7.05
C LEU A 20 -13.31 29.54 -7.65
N GLN A 21 -12.84 30.43 -8.54
CA GLN A 21 -11.50 30.33 -9.11
C GLN A 21 -10.40 30.78 -8.15
N ASN A 22 -10.64 31.83 -7.35
CA ASN A 22 -9.59 32.47 -6.57
C ASN A 22 -9.39 31.87 -5.17
N ARG A 23 -10.45 31.31 -4.57
CA ARG A 23 -10.41 30.77 -3.19
C ARG A 23 -10.39 29.25 -3.11
N HIS A 24 -10.49 28.58 -4.25
CA HIS A 24 -10.63 27.13 -4.31
C HIS A 24 -9.69 26.52 -5.33
N ARG A 25 -9.27 25.29 -5.05
CA ARG A 25 -8.49 24.46 -5.95
C ARG A 25 -9.41 23.43 -6.59
N ARG A 26 -9.37 23.34 -7.92
CA ARG A 26 -10.10 22.31 -8.66
C ARG A 26 -9.36 20.97 -8.57
N LEU A 27 -10.05 19.91 -8.14
CA LEU A 27 -9.49 18.54 -8.06
C LEU A 27 -9.85 17.69 -9.28
N LEU A 28 -11.08 17.81 -9.76
CA LEU A 28 -11.64 17.11 -10.92
C LEU A 28 -12.57 18.06 -11.69
N ARG A 29 -13.19 17.61 -12.78
CA ARG A 29 -14.24 18.39 -13.45
C ARG A 29 -15.40 18.63 -12.48
N ASP A 30 -15.71 19.91 -12.28
CA ASP A 30 -16.76 20.40 -11.39
C ASP A 30 -16.60 20.04 -9.90
N VAL A 31 -15.41 19.58 -9.46
CA VAL A 31 -15.17 19.25 -8.04
C VAL A 31 -14.00 20.05 -7.50
N TYR A 32 -14.24 20.74 -6.39
CA TYR A 32 -13.36 21.73 -5.80
C TYR A 32 -13.11 21.45 -4.32
N VAL A 33 -12.03 22.02 -3.79
CA VAL A 33 -11.71 22.12 -2.36
C VAL A 33 -11.22 23.53 -2.06
N THR A 34 -11.23 23.95 -0.79
CA THR A 34 -10.60 25.22 -0.42
C THR A 34 -9.11 25.22 -0.74
N ALA A 35 -8.54 26.37 -1.12
CA ALA A 35 -7.17 26.45 -1.65
C ALA A 35 -6.11 25.86 -0.70
N ASP A 36 -6.27 26.07 0.61
CA ASP A 36 -5.30 25.62 1.63
C ASP A 36 -5.52 24.16 2.09
N THR A 37 -6.47 23.44 1.50
CA THR A 37 -6.71 22.04 1.88
C THR A 37 -5.59 21.14 1.33
N GLU A 38 -4.93 20.41 2.23
CA GLU A 38 -4.02 19.33 1.86
C GLU A 38 -4.76 18.24 1.07
N VAL A 39 -4.25 17.92 -0.12
CA VAL A 39 -4.88 16.95 -1.02
C VAL A 39 -4.32 15.56 -0.77
N THR A 40 -5.07 14.74 -0.05
CA THR A 40 -4.76 13.33 0.17
C THR A 40 -5.42 12.43 -0.88
N ALA A 41 -4.93 11.18 -0.99
CA ALA A 41 -5.57 10.18 -1.86
C ALA A 41 -7.02 9.88 -1.44
N ALA A 42 -7.29 9.85 -0.14
CA ALA A 42 -8.64 9.69 0.40
C ALA A 42 -9.56 10.86 0.04
N LEU A 43 -9.05 12.11 0.11
CA LEU A 43 -9.81 13.30 -0.31
C LEU A 43 -10.15 13.24 -1.81
N ARG A 44 -9.19 12.84 -2.65
CA ARG A 44 -9.44 12.64 -4.09
C ARG A 44 -10.43 11.51 -4.37
N ALA A 45 -10.40 10.43 -3.60
CA ALA A 45 -11.40 9.36 -3.71
C ALA A 45 -12.82 9.90 -3.47
N LYS A 46 -13.02 10.70 -2.41
CA LYS A 46 -14.30 11.39 -2.14
C LYS A 46 -14.68 12.34 -3.28
N ALA A 47 -13.71 13.06 -3.85
CA ALA A 47 -13.93 13.92 -5.01
C ALA A 47 -14.41 13.14 -6.25
N GLY A 48 -13.86 11.95 -6.51
CA GLY A 48 -14.31 11.09 -7.62
C GLY A 48 -15.72 10.54 -7.42
N TRP A 49 -16.10 10.22 -6.17
CA TRP A 49 -17.48 9.84 -5.85
C TRP A 49 -18.47 10.98 -6.12
N LEU A 50 -18.14 12.21 -5.70
CA LEU A 50 -18.95 13.40 -6.02
C LEU A 50 -19.07 13.62 -7.53
N TRP A 51 -17.96 13.55 -8.24
CA TRP A 51 -17.94 13.66 -9.70
C TRP A 51 -18.87 12.63 -10.37
N SER A 52 -18.98 11.41 -9.84
CA SER A 52 -19.86 10.37 -10.37
C SER A 52 -21.36 10.64 -10.15
N GLY A 53 -21.71 11.80 -9.59
CA GLY A 53 -23.06 12.12 -9.13
C GLY A 53 -23.46 11.26 -7.94
N LYS A 54 -22.50 10.89 -7.08
CA LYS A 54 -22.69 10.00 -5.92
C LYS A 54 -23.19 8.58 -6.27
N ARG A 55 -22.97 8.12 -7.51
CA ARG A 55 -23.42 6.80 -8.00
C ARG A 55 -22.31 5.78 -8.25
N GLY A 56 -21.05 6.22 -8.27
CA GLY A 56 -19.90 5.34 -8.44
C GLY A 56 -19.52 4.63 -7.14
N ILE A 57 -18.86 3.48 -7.25
CA ILE A 57 -18.28 2.74 -6.13
C ILE A 57 -16.76 2.90 -6.20
N ILE A 58 -16.14 3.48 -5.17
CA ILE A 58 -14.70 3.68 -5.13
C ILE A 58 -13.98 2.32 -5.03
N ALA A 59 -12.88 2.16 -5.77
CA ALA A 59 -12.19 0.88 -5.92
C ALA A 59 -10.66 1.02 -5.96
N GLY A 60 -9.96 -0.12 -5.98
CA GLY A 60 -8.49 -0.18 -6.16
C GLY A 60 -7.72 0.69 -5.18
N ARG A 61 -6.78 1.50 -5.70
CA ARG A 61 -5.94 2.38 -4.86
C ARG A 61 -6.75 3.44 -4.12
N SER A 62 -7.80 3.95 -4.76
CA SER A 62 -8.68 4.95 -4.13
C SER A 62 -9.50 4.34 -2.99
N ALA A 63 -9.94 3.09 -3.12
CA ALA A 63 -10.57 2.35 -2.02
C ALA A 63 -9.56 2.06 -0.90
N ALA A 64 -8.35 1.64 -1.25
CA ALA A 64 -7.29 1.40 -0.27
C ALA A 64 -7.01 2.66 0.57
N ALA A 65 -6.97 3.84 -0.06
CA ALA A 65 -6.81 5.11 0.66
C ALA A 65 -7.96 5.41 1.64
N LEU A 66 -9.21 5.14 1.26
CA LEU A 66 -10.35 5.31 2.16
C LEU A 66 -10.33 4.29 3.31
N HIS A 67 -9.85 3.07 3.07
CA HIS A 67 -9.58 2.06 4.10
C HIS A 67 -8.37 2.36 4.99
N GLY A 68 -7.73 3.53 4.85
CA GLY A 68 -6.61 3.95 5.68
C GLY A 68 -5.25 3.35 5.29
N SER A 69 -5.14 2.75 4.09
CA SER A 69 -3.86 2.26 3.60
C SER A 69 -2.86 3.40 3.43
N ARG A 70 -1.63 3.18 3.92
CA ARG A 70 -0.52 4.10 3.71
C ARG A 70 0.04 3.97 2.28
N TRP A 71 0.91 4.91 1.91
CA TRP A 71 1.67 4.88 0.64
C TRP A 71 0.82 4.93 -0.64
N VAL A 72 -0.39 5.48 -0.55
CA VAL A 72 -1.22 5.73 -1.73
C VAL A 72 -0.90 7.11 -2.30
N ASP A 73 -0.44 7.12 -3.55
CA ASP A 73 -0.10 8.34 -4.27
C ASP A 73 -1.33 9.23 -4.48
N ALA A 74 -1.32 10.43 -3.88
CA ALA A 74 -2.38 11.41 -3.99
C ALA A 74 -2.45 12.08 -5.38
N SER A 75 -1.47 11.87 -6.26
CA SER A 75 -1.54 12.34 -7.65
C SER A 75 -2.18 11.31 -8.60
N ALA A 76 -2.35 10.07 -8.16
CA ALA A 76 -2.91 9.00 -8.97
C ALA A 76 -4.37 9.30 -9.41
N PRO A 77 -4.79 8.78 -10.57
CA PRO A 77 -6.20 8.83 -10.99
C PRO A 77 -7.11 8.17 -9.95
N VAL A 78 -8.32 8.70 -9.79
CA VAL A 78 -9.34 8.10 -8.92
C VAL A 78 -9.89 6.85 -9.59
N GLU A 79 -9.79 5.70 -8.94
CA GLU A 79 -10.30 4.43 -9.42
C GLU A 79 -11.70 4.16 -8.84
N LEU A 80 -12.67 3.88 -9.72
CA LEU A 80 -14.05 3.63 -9.33
C LEU A 80 -14.80 2.77 -10.36
N PHE A 81 -15.81 2.03 -9.91
CA PHE A 81 -16.80 1.40 -10.78
C PHE A 81 -17.96 2.35 -11.03
N HIS A 82 -18.31 2.55 -12.30
CA HIS A 82 -19.44 3.39 -12.69
C HIS A 82 -19.91 3.05 -14.11
N GLY A 83 -21.21 3.24 -14.38
CA GLY A 83 -21.81 2.94 -15.69
C GLY A 83 -21.32 3.86 -16.81
N ASN A 84 -21.00 5.12 -16.49
CA ASN A 84 -20.42 6.06 -17.45
C ASN A 84 -18.91 5.84 -17.56
N ARG A 85 -18.47 5.26 -18.70
CA ARG A 85 -17.07 4.93 -19.00
C ARG A 85 -16.34 6.02 -19.79
N HIS A 86 -16.88 7.23 -19.89
CA HIS A 86 -16.18 8.33 -20.56
C HIS A 86 -14.82 8.57 -19.90
N ARG A 87 -13.77 8.60 -20.73
CA ARG A 87 -12.41 8.89 -20.26
C ARG A 87 -12.33 10.34 -19.83
N LEU A 88 -11.99 10.58 -18.57
CA LEU A 88 -11.68 11.91 -18.06
C LEU A 88 -10.30 11.90 -17.41
N PRO A 89 -9.48 12.94 -17.64
CA PRO A 89 -8.22 13.10 -16.91
C PRO A 89 -8.44 13.04 -15.40
N GLY A 90 -7.61 12.25 -14.72
CA GLY A 90 -7.67 12.07 -13.26
C GLY A 90 -8.73 11.08 -12.77
N ILE A 91 -9.46 10.40 -13.66
CA ILE A 91 -10.45 9.36 -13.31
C ILE A 91 -10.22 8.11 -14.14
N GLN A 92 -10.22 6.97 -13.47
CA GLN A 92 -10.12 5.66 -14.08
C GLN A 92 -11.38 4.85 -13.75
N VAL A 93 -12.33 4.87 -14.67
CA VAL A 93 -13.56 4.09 -14.56
C VAL A 93 -13.29 2.63 -14.94
N ARG A 94 -13.72 1.72 -14.07
CA ARG A 94 -13.65 0.27 -14.27
C ARG A 94 -15.05 -0.28 -14.54
N GLY A 95 -15.12 -1.33 -15.35
CA GLY A 95 -16.35 -2.06 -15.63
C GLY A 95 -16.25 -3.46 -15.02
N ASP A 96 -17.18 -3.78 -14.14
CA ASP A 96 -17.33 -5.10 -13.52
C ASP A 96 -18.73 -5.18 -12.90
N ASN A 97 -19.25 -6.38 -12.68
CA ASN A 97 -20.46 -6.56 -11.88
C ASN A 97 -20.02 -6.82 -10.44
N LEU A 98 -20.41 -5.94 -9.51
CA LEU A 98 -20.11 -6.11 -8.10
C LEU A 98 -21.29 -6.79 -7.42
N GLU A 99 -21.00 -7.85 -6.69
CA GLU A 99 -21.97 -8.42 -5.76
C GLU A 99 -22.16 -7.46 -4.57
N PRO A 100 -23.35 -7.39 -3.94
CA PRO A 100 -23.59 -6.50 -2.81
C PRO A 100 -22.59 -6.66 -1.66
N GLU A 101 -22.12 -7.88 -1.41
CA GLU A 101 -21.16 -8.20 -0.34
C GLU A 101 -19.73 -7.72 -0.67
N GLU A 102 -19.47 -7.30 -1.90
CA GLU A 102 -18.19 -6.72 -2.32
C GLU A 102 -18.11 -5.22 -2.09
N VAL A 103 -19.18 -4.62 -1.56
CA VAL A 103 -19.31 -3.18 -1.33
C VAL A 103 -19.60 -2.91 0.14
N CYS A 104 -18.95 -1.89 0.68
CA CYS A 104 -19.20 -1.35 2.02
C CYS A 104 -19.24 0.18 1.95
N VAL A 105 -19.50 0.82 3.10
CA VAL A 105 -19.51 2.29 3.20
C VAL A 105 -18.41 2.74 4.15
N VAL A 106 -17.59 3.69 3.70
CA VAL A 106 -16.55 4.34 4.51
C VAL A 106 -16.78 5.85 4.42
N ASP A 107 -16.96 6.52 5.57
CA ASP A 107 -17.28 7.96 5.65
C ASP A 107 -18.43 8.40 4.72
N GLY A 108 -19.48 7.58 4.60
CA GLY A 108 -20.64 7.85 3.75
C GLY A 108 -20.41 7.63 2.26
N VAL A 109 -19.25 7.13 1.85
CA VAL A 109 -18.91 6.82 0.44
C VAL A 109 -18.99 5.30 0.21
N PRO A 110 -19.66 4.83 -0.86
CA PRO A 110 -19.59 3.44 -1.29
C PRO A 110 -18.19 3.07 -1.79
N VAL A 111 -17.59 2.03 -1.19
CA VAL A 111 -16.23 1.56 -1.47
C VAL A 111 -16.24 0.03 -1.59
N THR A 112 -15.38 -0.54 -2.42
CA THR A 112 -15.14 -1.99 -2.39
C THR A 112 -14.66 -2.45 -1.01
N THR A 113 -15.10 -3.61 -0.54
CA THR A 113 -14.61 -4.19 0.73
C THR A 113 -13.09 -4.39 0.71
N PRO A 114 -12.40 -4.53 1.86
CA PRO A 114 -10.96 -4.78 1.87
C PRO A 114 -10.55 -5.99 1.02
N ALA A 115 -11.27 -7.11 1.11
CA ALA A 115 -10.99 -8.31 0.31
C ALA A 115 -11.17 -8.04 -1.20
N ARG A 116 -12.24 -7.34 -1.61
CA ARG A 116 -12.45 -6.95 -3.00
C ARG A 116 -11.38 -5.98 -3.49
N THR A 117 -11.01 -5.02 -2.66
CA THR A 117 -9.96 -4.03 -2.94
C THR A 117 -8.61 -4.73 -3.15
N ALA A 118 -8.27 -5.73 -2.33
CA ALA A 118 -7.05 -6.52 -2.51
C ALA A 118 -7.04 -7.26 -3.86
N LEU A 119 -8.17 -7.88 -4.23
CA LEU A 119 -8.32 -8.54 -5.53
C LEU A 119 -8.16 -7.56 -6.70
N ASP A 120 -8.78 -6.37 -6.61
CA ASP A 120 -8.70 -5.33 -7.62
C ASP A 120 -7.25 -4.83 -7.79
N LEU A 121 -6.56 -4.54 -6.68
CA LEU A 121 -5.15 -4.16 -6.68
C LEU A 121 -4.29 -5.23 -7.36
N ALA A 122 -4.50 -6.50 -7.03
CA ALA A 122 -3.75 -7.62 -7.58
C ALA A 122 -4.04 -7.87 -9.07
N CYS A 123 -5.28 -7.65 -9.53
CA CYS A 123 -5.64 -7.79 -10.94
C CYS A 123 -5.08 -6.63 -11.79
N TRP A 124 -5.11 -5.39 -11.27
CA TRP A 124 -4.89 -4.19 -12.09
C TRP A 124 -3.44 -3.74 -12.17
N ASN A 125 -2.60 -4.19 -11.25
CA ASN A 125 -1.21 -3.73 -11.12
C ASN A 125 -0.22 -4.87 -11.40
N SER A 126 1.04 -4.53 -11.65
CA SER A 126 2.13 -5.51 -11.65
C SER A 126 2.36 -6.06 -10.23
N THR A 127 2.96 -7.26 -10.15
CA THR A 127 3.07 -8.04 -8.91
C THR A 127 3.64 -7.24 -7.74
N ILE A 128 4.79 -6.60 -7.89
CA ILE A 128 5.47 -5.92 -6.77
C ILE A 128 4.66 -4.74 -6.21
N PRO A 129 4.23 -3.74 -7.03
CA PRO A 129 3.36 -2.67 -6.53
C PRO A 129 2.05 -3.19 -5.93
N ALA A 130 1.50 -4.27 -6.48
CA ALA A 130 0.30 -4.89 -5.94
C ALA A 130 0.54 -5.52 -4.57
N VAL A 131 1.61 -6.29 -4.38
CA VAL A 131 1.99 -6.85 -3.06
C VAL A 131 2.17 -5.73 -2.05
N ALA A 132 2.93 -4.67 -2.37
CA ALA A 132 3.12 -3.54 -1.47
C ALA A 132 1.80 -2.85 -1.08
N ALA A 133 0.90 -2.65 -2.04
CA ALA A 133 -0.40 -2.05 -1.78
C ALA A 133 -1.31 -2.96 -0.94
N VAL A 134 -1.29 -4.27 -1.18
CA VAL A 134 -2.11 -5.25 -0.43
C VAL A 134 -1.54 -5.48 0.97
N ASP A 135 -0.22 -5.52 1.16
CA ASP A 135 0.43 -5.57 2.49
C ASP A 135 -0.04 -4.37 3.34
N ALA A 136 -0.01 -3.16 2.77
CA ALA A 136 -0.46 -1.94 3.45
C ALA A 136 -1.97 -1.95 3.75
N LEU A 137 -2.80 -2.45 2.83
CA LEU A 137 -4.24 -2.62 3.02
C LEU A 137 -4.55 -3.60 4.14
N ALA A 138 -3.88 -4.76 4.15
CA ALA A 138 -4.08 -5.77 5.16
C ALA A 138 -3.69 -5.26 6.56
N ARG A 139 -2.62 -4.47 6.68
CA ARG A 139 -2.31 -3.78 7.95
C ARG A 139 -3.37 -2.78 8.38
N ALA A 140 -3.91 -2.01 7.45
CA ALA A 140 -4.88 -0.97 7.78
C ALA A 140 -6.26 -1.53 8.17
N THR A 141 -6.60 -2.72 7.68
CA THR A 141 -7.95 -3.30 7.78
C THR A 141 -8.02 -4.61 8.56
N SER A 142 -6.87 -5.17 8.96
CA SER A 142 -6.76 -6.53 9.50
C SER A 142 -7.26 -7.63 8.53
N LEU A 143 -7.28 -7.36 7.22
CA LEU A 143 -7.70 -8.32 6.19
C LEU A 143 -6.83 -9.59 6.25
N ASN A 144 -7.48 -10.73 6.42
CA ASN A 144 -6.85 -12.03 6.27
C ASN A 144 -6.94 -12.51 4.81
N MET A 145 -5.85 -13.05 4.26
CA MET A 145 -5.84 -13.54 2.87
C MET A 145 -6.85 -14.67 2.62
N ILE A 146 -7.25 -15.43 3.66
CA ILE A 146 -8.30 -16.44 3.58
C ILE A 146 -9.64 -15.81 3.12
N GLU A 147 -9.93 -14.56 3.50
CA GLU A 147 -11.15 -13.86 3.10
C GLU A 147 -11.16 -13.49 1.60
N VAL A 148 -10.00 -13.49 0.95
CA VAL A 148 -9.87 -13.19 -0.48
C VAL A 148 -10.05 -14.44 -1.36
N GLU A 149 -9.86 -15.65 -0.79
CA GLU A 149 -9.93 -16.91 -1.53
C GLU A 149 -11.30 -17.15 -2.21
N PRO A 150 -12.46 -16.92 -1.55
CA PRO A 150 -13.76 -17.07 -2.22
C PRO A 150 -13.90 -16.16 -3.44
N LEU A 151 -13.36 -14.93 -3.37
CA LEU A 151 -13.37 -13.98 -4.47
C LEU A 151 -12.52 -14.46 -5.64
N LEU A 152 -11.34 -15.03 -5.37
CA LEU A 152 -10.45 -15.58 -6.38
C LEU A 152 -11.04 -16.78 -7.12
N ASN A 153 -11.80 -17.62 -6.41
CA ASN A 153 -12.42 -18.82 -6.96
C ASN A 153 -13.57 -18.47 -7.92
N ARG A 154 -14.40 -17.49 -7.56
CA ARG A 154 -15.51 -17.03 -8.42
C ARG A 154 -15.10 -16.08 -9.55
N SER A 155 -13.91 -15.49 -9.49
CA SER A 155 -13.39 -14.55 -10.50
C SER A 155 -12.73 -15.22 -11.71
N ALA A 156 -13.15 -16.44 -12.07
CA ALA A 156 -12.62 -17.13 -13.25
C ALA A 156 -12.83 -16.29 -14.52
N GLY A 157 -11.82 -16.22 -15.39
CA GLY A 157 -11.86 -15.42 -16.62
C GLY A 157 -11.65 -13.91 -16.43
N ARG A 158 -11.61 -13.40 -15.19
CA ARG A 158 -11.31 -11.99 -14.92
C ARG A 158 -9.91 -11.62 -15.43
N ARG A 159 -9.80 -10.50 -16.15
CA ARG A 159 -8.51 -10.01 -16.65
C ARG A 159 -7.54 -9.79 -15.48
N GLY A 160 -6.38 -10.44 -15.56
CA GLY A 160 -5.35 -10.34 -14.53
C GLY A 160 -5.47 -11.37 -13.41
N ILE A 161 -6.48 -12.25 -13.41
CA ILE A 161 -6.72 -13.21 -12.31
C ILE A 161 -5.53 -14.15 -12.06
N VAL A 162 -4.85 -14.60 -13.11
CA VAL A 162 -3.67 -15.47 -13.00
C VAL A 162 -2.54 -14.77 -12.23
N ARG A 163 -2.28 -13.49 -12.57
CA ARG A 163 -1.31 -12.67 -11.84
C ARG A 163 -1.79 -12.36 -10.42
N ALA A 164 -3.08 -12.14 -10.23
CA ALA A 164 -3.64 -11.86 -8.92
C ALA A 164 -3.42 -13.03 -7.95
N ARG A 165 -3.62 -14.28 -8.39
CA ARG A 165 -3.31 -15.47 -7.58
C ARG A 165 -1.85 -15.52 -7.15
N ARG A 166 -0.92 -15.32 -8.09
CA ARG A 166 0.52 -15.24 -7.77
C ARG A 166 0.83 -14.11 -6.80
N THR A 167 0.25 -12.93 -7.02
CA THR A 167 0.47 -11.74 -6.21
C THR A 167 -0.01 -11.95 -4.78
N LEU A 168 -1.24 -12.44 -4.60
CA LEU A 168 -1.84 -12.63 -3.28
C LEU A 168 -1.14 -13.73 -2.47
N ALA A 169 -0.57 -14.75 -3.13
CA ALA A 169 0.29 -15.73 -2.48
C ALA A 169 1.61 -15.15 -1.92
N LEU A 170 2.01 -13.97 -2.40
CA LEU A 170 3.20 -13.24 -1.94
C LEU A 170 2.88 -12.18 -0.90
N VAL A 171 1.62 -11.97 -0.52
CA VAL A 171 1.25 -10.97 0.49
C VAL A 171 1.74 -11.41 1.87
N ASP A 172 2.29 -10.46 2.61
CA ASP A 172 2.66 -10.57 4.01
C ASP A 172 2.52 -9.16 4.64
N PRO A 173 1.49 -8.94 5.47
CA PRO A 173 1.25 -7.65 6.11
C PRO A 173 2.40 -7.18 7.00
N GLY A 174 3.36 -8.03 7.38
CA GLY A 174 4.50 -7.65 8.21
C GLY A 174 5.47 -6.65 7.56
N ALA A 175 5.51 -6.53 6.23
CA ALA A 175 6.38 -5.57 5.53
C ALA A 175 5.85 -4.12 5.66
N GLN A 176 6.47 -3.27 6.47
CA GLN A 176 5.93 -1.98 6.90
C GLN A 176 6.05 -0.86 5.84
N SER A 177 6.90 -1.03 4.84
CA SER A 177 7.09 -0.11 3.71
C SER A 177 7.00 -0.80 2.34
N PRO A 178 6.71 -0.06 1.25
CA PRO A 178 6.74 -0.61 -0.11
C PRO A 178 8.11 -1.19 -0.50
N LYS A 179 9.19 -0.67 0.09
CA LYS A 179 10.56 -1.13 -0.15
C LYS A 179 10.84 -2.46 0.54
N GLU A 180 10.34 -2.67 1.76
CA GLU A 180 10.37 -3.98 2.40
C GLU A 180 9.56 -5.01 1.60
N SER A 181 8.35 -4.67 1.14
CA SER A 181 7.56 -5.58 0.28
C SER A 181 8.31 -5.94 -1.01
N TRP A 182 8.95 -4.96 -1.66
CA TRP A 182 9.80 -5.19 -2.83
C TRP A 182 10.97 -6.12 -2.51
N LEU A 183 11.68 -5.88 -1.41
CA LEU A 183 12.83 -6.67 -0.99
C LEU A 183 12.42 -8.12 -0.73
N ARG A 184 11.35 -8.32 0.03
CA ARG A 184 10.79 -9.63 0.35
C ARG A 184 10.39 -10.41 -0.89
N VAL A 185 9.66 -9.78 -1.82
CA VAL A 185 9.28 -10.40 -3.10
C VAL A 185 10.54 -10.74 -3.91
N THR A 186 11.52 -9.85 -3.96
CA THR A 186 12.80 -10.09 -4.67
C THR A 186 13.53 -11.32 -4.11
N LEU A 187 13.61 -11.46 -2.78
CA LEU A 187 14.23 -12.61 -2.14
C LEU A 187 13.46 -13.90 -2.46
N LEU A 188 12.13 -13.88 -2.30
CA LEU A 188 11.26 -15.02 -2.61
C LEU A 188 11.35 -15.49 -4.07
N GLU A 189 11.27 -14.55 -5.02
CA GLU A 189 11.33 -14.86 -6.44
C GLU A 189 12.72 -15.33 -6.90
N SER A 190 13.76 -15.08 -6.10
CA SER A 190 15.10 -15.61 -6.32
C SER A 190 15.29 -17.06 -5.83
N GLY A 191 14.23 -17.70 -5.31
CA GLY A 191 14.28 -19.08 -4.81
C GLY A 191 14.90 -19.24 -3.43
N LEU A 192 15.06 -18.15 -2.68
CA LEU A 192 15.43 -18.22 -1.26
C LEU A 192 14.24 -18.76 -0.43
N PRO A 193 14.50 -19.43 0.72
CA PRO A 193 13.43 -19.83 1.63
C PRO A 193 12.62 -18.60 2.06
N ARG A 194 11.31 -18.76 2.34
CA ARG A 194 10.47 -17.62 2.72
C ARG A 194 11.01 -16.95 3.99
N PRO A 195 11.37 -15.65 3.94
CA PRO A 195 11.79 -14.95 5.14
C PRO A 195 10.59 -14.67 6.03
N ARG A 196 10.80 -14.72 7.35
CA ARG A 196 9.87 -14.22 8.36
C ARG A 196 10.01 -12.70 8.43
N THR A 197 8.91 -11.97 8.38
CA THR A 197 8.89 -10.51 8.60
C THR A 197 8.77 -10.17 10.09
N GLN A 198 9.20 -8.96 10.47
CA GLN A 198 9.05 -8.41 11.83
C GLN A 198 9.57 -9.37 12.89
N ILE A 199 10.84 -9.78 12.76
CA ILE A 199 11.45 -10.74 13.68
C ILE A 199 11.76 -10.03 15.01
N PRO A 200 11.17 -10.46 16.15
CA PRO A 200 11.37 -9.81 17.42
C PRO A 200 12.77 -10.11 17.98
N ILE A 201 13.48 -9.06 18.39
CA ILE A 201 14.70 -9.16 19.18
C ILE A 201 14.33 -9.03 20.65
N ARG A 202 14.53 -10.10 21.44
CA ARG A 202 14.05 -10.19 22.82
C ARG A 202 15.14 -9.87 23.86
N ASN A 203 14.81 -9.18 24.95
CA ASN A 203 15.74 -9.01 26.08
C ASN A 203 15.87 -10.32 26.88
N GLU A 204 16.66 -10.30 27.95
CA GLU A 204 16.85 -11.43 28.87
C GLU A 204 15.58 -11.88 29.60
N PHE A 205 14.57 -11.00 29.67
CA PHE A 205 13.26 -11.27 30.26
C PHE A 205 12.24 -11.80 29.24
N GLY A 206 12.61 -11.90 27.97
CA GLY A 206 11.76 -12.37 26.89
C GLY A 206 10.93 -11.28 26.18
N ASP A 207 11.01 -10.02 26.59
CA ASP A 207 10.27 -8.92 25.95
C ASP A 207 10.93 -8.49 24.64
N ALA A 208 10.12 -8.25 23.61
CA ALA A 208 10.62 -7.69 22.34
C ALA A 208 11.05 -6.23 22.54
N VAL A 209 12.33 -5.94 22.34
CA VAL A 209 12.90 -4.59 22.47
C VAL A 209 13.04 -3.87 21.12
N ALA A 210 13.01 -4.63 20.02
CA ALA A 210 13.05 -4.12 18.66
C ALA A 210 12.70 -5.24 17.66
N TYR A 211 12.54 -4.88 16.39
CA TYR A 211 12.15 -5.80 15.32
C TYR A 211 13.08 -5.63 14.13
N LEU A 212 13.53 -6.75 13.57
CA LEU A 212 14.20 -6.78 12.27
C LEU A 212 13.14 -6.84 11.17
N ASP A 213 13.35 -6.15 10.05
CA ASP A 213 12.39 -6.10 8.94
C ASP A 213 11.99 -7.49 8.45
N MET A 214 12.98 -8.32 8.11
CA MET A 214 12.77 -9.71 7.71
C MET A 214 14.04 -10.56 7.81
N GLY A 215 13.90 -11.89 7.78
CA GLY A 215 15.03 -12.81 7.79
C GLY A 215 14.68 -14.26 8.06
N TRP A 216 15.68 -15.03 8.49
CA TRP A 216 15.60 -16.43 8.86
C TRP A 216 16.13 -16.59 10.28
N GLU A 217 15.21 -16.74 11.24
CA GLU A 217 15.52 -16.77 12.68
C GLU A 217 16.38 -17.98 13.04
N ASP A 218 16.10 -19.16 12.49
CA ASP A 218 16.87 -20.38 12.73
C ASP A 218 18.32 -20.27 12.24
N ALA A 219 18.55 -19.48 11.18
CA ALA A 219 19.88 -19.22 10.64
C ALA A 219 20.54 -17.97 11.27
N LEU A 220 19.80 -17.18 12.07
CA LEU A 220 20.17 -15.86 12.56
C LEU A 220 20.70 -14.94 11.43
N VAL A 221 20.00 -14.92 10.30
CA VAL A 221 20.29 -14.03 9.16
C VAL A 221 19.13 -13.05 8.99
N ALA A 222 19.43 -11.76 9.01
CA ALA A 222 18.46 -10.68 8.86
C ALA A 222 18.76 -9.84 7.62
N VAL A 223 17.73 -9.25 7.02
CA VAL A 223 17.85 -8.28 5.94
C VAL A 223 17.02 -7.05 6.30
N GLU A 224 17.67 -5.89 6.35
CA GLU A 224 17.04 -4.62 6.72
C GLU A 224 17.12 -3.63 5.56
N TYR A 225 16.02 -2.94 5.27
CA TYR A 225 15.99 -1.88 4.29
C TYR A 225 16.24 -0.52 4.96
N ASP A 226 17.41 0.06 4.72
CA ASP A 226 17.79 1.39 5.22
C ASP A 226 17.29 2.47 4.24
N GLY A 227 16.14 3.05 4.57
CA GLY A 227 15.60 4.21 3.86
C GLY A 227 16.37 5.50 4.20
N GLU A 228 16.58 6.39 3.22
CA GLU A 228 17.34 7.65 3.40
C GLU A 228 16.88 8.54 4.57
N HIS A 229 15.62 8.40 5.02
CA HIS A 229 15.07 9.14 6.16
C HIS A 229 15.58 8.68 7.54
N HIS A 230 16.28 7.54 7.65
CA HIS A 230 16.82 7.07 8.93
C HIS A 230 18.18 7.70 9.30
N ARG A 231 18.82 8.44 8.39
CA ARG A 231 20.22 8.90 8.57
C ARG A 231 20.40 10.31 9.11
N THR A 232 19.35 11.11 9.31
CA THR A 232 19.50 12.56 9.53
C THR A 232 19.71 13.02 10.98
N VAL A 233 19.87 12.12 11.96
CA VAL A 233 20.16 12.53 13.36
C VAL A 233 21.44 11.88 13.88
N ARG A 234 22.42 12.69 14.34
CA ARG A 234 23.68 12.20 14.95
C ARG A 234 23.48 11.22 16.12
N SER A 235 22.36 11.32 16.86
CA SER A 235 22.03 10.38 17.93
C SER A 235 21.64 8.99 17.40
N GLN A 236 21.01 8.90 16.22
CA GLN A 236 20.70 7.65 15.53
C GLN A 236 21.96 6.90 15.08
N TYR A 237 23.00 7.59 14.57
CA TYR A 237 24.26 6.94 14.19
C TYR A 237 24.91 6.14 15.34
N SER A 238 24.97 6.72 16.55
CA SER A 238 25.54 6.02 17.71
C SER A 238 24.64 4.89 18.23
N TYR A 239 23.32 5.04 18.06
CA TYR A 239 22.34 4.01 18.37
C TYR A 239 22.47 2.84 17.40
N ASP A 240 22.59 3.11 16.11
CA ASP A 240 22.76 2.13 15.04
C ASP A 240 24.03 1.30 15.20
N ILE A 241 25.14 1.91 15.60
CA ILE A 241 26.40 1.17 15.89
C ILE A 241 26.18 0.19 17.05
N ARG A 242 25.66 0.69 18.19
CA ARG A 242 25.41 -0.16 19.37
C ARG A 242 24.37 -1.25 19.10
N TRP A 243 23.38 -0.94 18.27
CA TRP A 243 22.35 -1.87 17.80
C TRP A 243 22.97 -3.01 17.00
N LEU A 244 23.79 -2.68 15.98
CA LEU A 244 24.47 -3.67 15.16
C LEU A 244 25.45 -4.52 15.98
N GLU A 245 26.21 -3.92 16.90
CA GLU A 245 27.09 -4.65 17.82
C GLU A 245 26.32 -5.60 18.73
N MET A 246 25.12 -5.20 19.18
CA MET A 246 24.26 -6.07 19.98
C MET A 246 23.75 -7.25 19.16
N LEU A 247 23.30 -7.01 17.92
CA LEU A 247 22.85 -8.07 17.02
C LEU A 247 23.98 -9.05 16.70
N GLN A 248 25.18 -8.54 16.40
CA GLN A 248 26.37 -9.36 16.16
C GLN A 248 26.74 -10.21 17.39
N ARG A 249 26.73 -9.64 18.60
CA ARG A 249 26.96 -10.40 19.84
C ARG A 249 25.93 -11.51 20.07
N ARG A 250 24.73 -11.35 19.53
CA ARG A 250 23.66 -12.36 19.55
C ARG A 250 23.72 -13.32 18.36
N GLY A 251 24.80 -13.28 17.59
CA GLY A 251 25.04 -14.18 16.47
C GLY A 251 24.24 -13.83 15.22
N TRP A 252 23.65 -12.64 15.11
CA TRP A 252 22.95 -12.23 13.90
C TRP A 252 23.90 -11.74 12.80
N THR A 253 23.73 -12.26 11.59
CA THR A 253 24.29 -11.64 10.37
C THR A 253 23.22 -10.72 9.78
N VAL A 254 23.42 -9.41 9.88
CA VAL A 254 22.49 -8.40 9.35
C VAL A 254 22.98 -7.86 8.02
N ILE A 255 22.17 -8.00 6.98
CA ILE A 255 22.43 -7.51 5.64
C ILE A 255 21.63 -6.23 5.44
N ARG A 256 22.29 -5.08 5.49
CA ARG A 256 21.65 -3.80 5.17
C ARG A 256 21.54 -3.60 3.67
N VAL A 257 20.36 -3.20 3.22
CA VAL A 257 20.00 -2.93 1.84
C VAL A 257 19.60 -1.46 1.73
N THR A 258 20.18 -0.76 0.77
CA THR A 258 19.90 0.65 0.48
C THR A 258 19.25 0.78 -0.89
N ALA A 259 18.80 2.00 -1.23
CA ALA A 259 18.30 2.30 -2.57
C ALA A 259 19.35 2.14 -3.69
N ALA A 260 20.64 2.14 -3.37
CA ALA A 260 21.74 1.98 -4.34
C ALA A 260 22.06 0.51 -4.65
N ASP A 261 21.65 -0.43 -3.78
CA ASP A 261 21.94 -1.85 -3.95
C ASP A 261 21.11 -2.45 -5.09
N ARG A 262 21.76 -3.28 -5.92
CA ARG A 262 21.08 -4.02 -7.00
C ARG A 262 20.49 -5.33 -6.47
N ALA A 263 19.34 -5.72 -7.01
CA ALA A 263 18.65 -6.96 -6.63
C ALA A 263 19.56 -8.20 -6.65
N GLU A 264 20.36 -8.36 -7.71
CA GLU A 264 21.29 -9.49 -7.87
C GLU A 264 22.34 -9.54 -6.76
N GLU A 265 22.86 -8.38 -6.36
CA GLU A 265 23.86 -8.26 -5.30
C GLU A 265 23.26 -8.58 -3.93
N ILE A 266 22.06 -8.06 -3.65
CA ILE A 266 21.33 -8.35 -2.42
C ILE A 266 21.12 -9.86 -2.28
N VAL A 267 20.60 -10.51 -3.33
CA VAL A 267 20.36 -11.96 -3.34
C VAL A 267 21.66 -12.73 -3.13
N ARG A 268 22.76 -12.33 -3.77
CA ARG A 268 24.08 -12.98 -3.61
C ARG A 268 24.57 -12.87 -2.16
N ARG A 269 24.48 -11.69 -1.54
CA ARG A 269 24.88 -11.46 -0.15
C ARG A 269 24.08 -12.33 0.81
N VAL A 270 22.76 -12.41 0.59
CA VAL A 270 21.85 -13.23 1.40
C VAL A 270 22.13 -14.73 1.26
N ARG A 271 22.31 -15.23 0.03
CA ARG A 271 22.67 -16.63 -0.21
C ARG A 271 23.98 -17.00 0.48
N ALA A 272 25.00 -16.15 0.39
CA ALA A 272 26.28 -16.38 1.05
C ALA A 272 26.13 -16.43 2.59
N ALA A 273 25.33 -15.53 3.16
CA ALA A 273 25.08 -15.52 4.60
C ALA A 273 24.33 -16.78 5.07
N LEU A 274 23.32 -17.24 4.32
CA LEU A 274 22.58 -18.46 4.65
C LEU A 274 23.44 -19.72 4.50
N ALA A 275 24.26 -19.81 3.45
CA ALA A 275 25.15 -20.95 3.25
C ALA A 275 26.20 -21.10 4.35
N GLY A 276 26.64 -19.99 4.97
CA GLY A 276 27.56 -20.01 6.11
C GLY A 276 26.92 -20.42 7.44
N ARG A 277 25.62 -20.73 7.46
CA ARG A 277 24.84 -21.12 8.65
C ARG A 277 24.27 -22.54 8.56
N ALA A 278 24.45 -23.20 7.42
CA ALA A 278 24.04 -24.57 7.14
C ALA A 278 25.07 -25.58 7.65
#